data_AF-A0A1G2F2D5-F1
#
_entry.id   AF-A0A1G2F2D5-F1
#
_cell.length_a   1.000
_cell.length_b   1.000
_cell.length_c   1.000
_cell.angle_alpha   90.00
_cell.angle_beta   90.00
_cell.angle_gamma   90.00
#
_symmetry.space_group_name_H-M   'P 1'
#
loop_
_entity.id
_entity.type
_entity.pdbx_description
1 polymer ?
#
loop_
_entity_poly.entity_id
_entity_poly.type
_entity_poly.pdbx_seq_one_letter_code
_entity_poly.pdbx_strand_id
1 'polypeptide(L)'
;MIKSQKSKVPPSLTCASPKASARRELRRASKSQNRGFTLIETLAAIGIFTLAFGATTAFILVIYRTQGYAFQQSTAINEARKGIETMVKEIREAKTGDNGSYLIEKADDNEFIFYSDIDKDGEIERVRYFLGGSSSATSTEECVSYSDGGTCAVNFSNFFSGSLETAKITTSVEGDFGASNEYADIFTDGGSSGQSCQNNCDDCAGLWQGQLTFDVKNQALDNNLTLLADASSRVDSICDWIEPNHSMKAKFDLAWTETFSSGQTDFKKGVINPSGFPASYLPENEKTSVLSQYVRNGPAIFRYFDKNGNEVQSLPARPEETTLMRVNLIINVDPNRPPNNFTLESDVQLRNLKTNL
;
A
#
# COMPACT_ATOMS: atom_id res chain seq x y z
N MET A 1 -44.56 65.49 -23.68
CA MET A 1 -44.63 66.56 -24.72
C MET A 1 -43.20 66.83 -25.17
N ILE A 2 -42.71 66.28 -26.29
CA ILE A 2 -42.80 66.72 -27.72
C ILE A 2 -41.52 67.45 -28.21
N LYS A 3 -40.88 66.83 -29.24
CA LYS A 3 -40.06 67.33 -30.41
C LYS A 3 -38.73 68.08 -30.15
N SER A 4 -37.59 67.81 -30.80
CA SER A 4 -37.17 67.49 -32.20
C SER A 4 -36.97 68.71 -33.12
N GLN A 5 -35.78 68.82 -33.76
CA GLN A 5 -35.46 69.34 -35.12
C GLN A 5 -33.93 69.13 -35.40
N LYS A 6 -33.45 68.32 -36.38
CA LYS A 6 -33.22 68.50 -37.86
C LYS A 6 -32.44 69.78 -38.23
N SER A 7 -31.54 69.92 -39.23
CA SER A 7 -30.84 69.11 -40.25
C SER A 7 -30.16 70.13 -41.23
N LYS A 8 -28.97 69.87 -41.81
CA LYS A 8 -28.62 70.06 -43.27
C LYS A 8 -27.11 70.07 -43.60
N VAL A 9 -26.81 69.58 -44.81
CA VAL A 9 -25.54 69.41 -45.58
C VAL A 9 -25.65 70.31 -46.87
N PRO A 10 -24.59 70.89 -47.52
CA PRO A 10 -23.78 70.29 -48.64
C PRO A 10 -22.38 70.99 -48.94
N PRO A 11 -21.71 70.91 -50.13
CA PRO A 11 -21.13 69.78 -50.92
C PRO A 11 -19.68 70.00 -51.53
N SER A 12 -19.20 68.96 -52.28
CA SER A 12 -18.51 68.90 -53.61
C SER A 12 -16.98 69.10 -53.87
N LEU A 13 -16.36 68.00 -54.37
CA LEU A 13 -15.45 67.75 -55.55
C LEU A 13 -14.43 68.79 -56.10
N THR A 14 -13.17 68.36 -56.39
CA THR A 14 -12.60 68.09 -57.76
C THR A 14 -11.04 67.95 -57.86
N CYS A 15 -10.62 67.08 -58.80
CA CYS A 15 -9.48 67.13 -59.77
C CYS A 15 -7.97 66.91 -59.44
N ALA A 16 -7.44 65.83 -60.04
CA ALA A 16 -6.32 65.70 -61.03
C ALA A 16 -4.82 65.97 -60.71
N SER A 17 -3.98 65.06 -61.25
CA SER A 17 -2.51 64.90 -61.23
C SER A 17 -1.68 65.95 -62.01
N PRO A 18 -0.33 66.01 -61.83
CA PRO A 18 0.58 65.46 -62.85
C PRO A 18 1.90 64.81 -62.35
N LYS A 19 2.68 64.30 -63.32
CA LYS A 19 3.77 63.29 -63.28
C LYS A 19 5.19 63.81 -62.91
N ALA A 20 5.99 62.85 -62.42
CA ALA A 20 7.42 62.55 -62.68
C ALA A 20 8.55 63.51 -62.25
N SER A 21 9.46 62.98 -61.40
CA SER A 21 10.92 63.18 -61.55
C SER A 21 11.69 62.24 -60.61
N ALA A 22 12.69 61.55 -61.15
CA ALA A 22 13.51 60.55 -60.49
C ALA A 22 14.64 61.16 -59.66
N ARG A 23 14.85 60.67 -58.42
CA ARG A 23 16.14 60.70 -57.73
C ARG A 23 16.44 59.32 -57.14
N ARG A 24 17.53 58.74 -57.64
CA ARG A 24 18.06 57.42 -57.32
C ARG A 24 18.91 57.53 -56.06
N GLU A 25 18.39 57.11 -54.91
CA GLU A 25 19.18 56.96 -53.69
C GLU A 25 19.83 55.56 -53.62
N LEU A 26 21.15 55.53 -53.52
CA LEU A 26 21.95 54.32 -53.34
C LEU A 26 21.81 53.81 -51.89
N ARG A 27 21.07 52.71 -51.70
CA ARG A 27 21.11 51.91 -50.46
C ARG A 27 22.48 51.25 -50.29
N ARG A 28 23.27 51.67 -49.28
CA ARG A 28 24.37 50.85 -48.75
C ARG A 28 23.77 49.75 -47.86
N ALA A 29 23.86 48.50 -48.30
CA ALA A 29 23.50 47.34 -47.49
C ALA A 29 24.57 47.09 -46.42
N SER A 30 24.17 47.12 -45.14
CA SER A 30 24.98 46.62 -44.03
C SER A 30 24.97 45.10 -44.06
N LYS A 31 26.16 44.49 -44.19
CA LYS A 31 26.35 43.04 -44.28
C LYS A 31 26.44 42.47 -42.86
N SER A 32 25.41 41.79 -42.37
CA SER A 32 25.47 41.02 -41.11
C SER A 32 26.39 39.82 -41.30
N GLN A 33 27.55 39.82 -40.64
CA GLN A 33 28.40 38.64 -40.61
C GLN A 33 27.88 37.64 -39.58
N ASN A 34 27.17 36.61 -40.04
CA ASN A 34 26.90 35.43 -39.23
C ASN A 34 28.22 34.66 -39.10
N ARG A 35 28.91 34.80 -37.96
CA ARG A 35 30.09 33.99 -37.65
C ARG A 35 29.61 32.56 -37.39
N GLY A 36 30.03 31.62 -38.23
CA GLY A 36 29.79 30.20 -38.00
C GLY A 36 30.66 29.66 -36.87
N PHE A 37 30.20 28.61 -36.20
CA PHE A 37 30.94 27.95 -35.13
C PHE A 37 32.20 27.28 -35.67
N THR A 38 33.29 27.40 -34.93
CA THR A 38 34.55 26.73 -35.27
C THR A 38 34.50 25.26 -34.84
N LEU A 39 35.22 24.38 -35.53
CA LEU A 39 35.24 22.94 -35.21
C LEU A 39 35.78 22.65 -33.80
N ILE A 40 36.65 23.52 -33.27
CA ILE A 40 37.15 23.41 -31.89
C ILE A 40 36.08 23.78 -30.86
N GLU A 41 35.23 24.77 -31.16
CA GLU A 41 34.16 25.22 -30.27
C GLU A 41 33.04 24.17 -30.17
N THR A 42 32.70 23.49 -31.27
CA THR A 42 31.73 22.41 -31.27
C THR A 42 32.22 21.19 -30.48
N LEU A 43 33.50 20.83 -30.62
CA LEU A 43 34.10 19.74 -29.82
C LEU A 43 34.14 20.07 -28.33
N ALA A 44 34.51 21.31 -27.96
CA ALA A 44 34.49 21.76 -26.58
C ALA A 44 33.05 21.75 -26.00
N ALA A 45 32.07 22.21 -26.77
CA ALA A 45 30.66 22.21 -26.35
C ALA A 45 30.11 20.79 -26.13
N ILE A 46 30.43 19.83 -27.00
CA ILE A 46 30.04 18.43 -26.85
C ILE A 46 30.70 17.81 -25.61
N GLY A 47 31.98 18.11 -25.36
CA GLY A 47 32.69 17.63 -24.17
C GLY A 47 32.06 18.13 -22.87
N ILE A 48 31.72 19.43 -22.80
CA ILE A 48 31.06 19.99 -21.62
C ILE A 48 29.65 19.44 -21.46
N PHE A 49 28.90 19.32 -22.55
CA PHE A 49 27.54 18.79 -22.53
C PHE A 49 27.48 17.34 -22.07
N THR A 50 28.39 16.48 -22.55
CA THR A 50 28.45 15.06 -22.15
C THR A 50 28.83 14.90 -20.68
N LEU A 51 29.76 15.71 -20.16
CA LEU A 51 30.09 15.73 -18.73
C LEU A 51 28.89 16.18 -17.88
N ALA A 52 28.22 17.25 -18.28
CA ALA A 52 27.05 17.76 -17.58
C ALA A 52 25.90 16.76 -17.60
N PHE A 53 25.61 16.16 -18.76
CA PHE A 53 24.58 15.14 -18.91
C PHE A 53 24.90 13.89 -18.08
N GLY A 54 26.15 13.40 -18.14
CA GLY A 54 26.60 12.25 -17.35
C GLY A 54 26.48 12.48 -15.84
N ALA A 55 26.87 13.65 -15.34
CA ALA A 55 26.70 14.01 -13.94
C ALA A 55 25.22 14.05 -13.53
N THR A 56 24.36 14.60 -14.40
CA THR A 56 22.91 14.68 -14.17
C THR A 56 22.27 13.29 -14.15
N THR A 57 22.59 12.42 -15.11
CA THR A 57 22.10 11.03 -15.16
C THR A 57 22.58 10.23 -13.95
N ALA A 58 23.84 10.37 -13.55
CA ALA A 58 24.35 9.70 -12.35
C ALA A 58 23.60 10.15 -11.08
N PHE A 59 23.35 11.45 -10.95
CA PHE A 59 22.57 11.99 -9.84
C PHE A 59 21.12 11.46 -9.82
N ILE A 60 20.48 11.40 -10.99
CA ILE A 60 19.14 10.82 -11.16
C ILE A 60 19.13 9.34 -10.71
N LEU A 61 20.09 8.53 -11.17
CA LEU A 61 20.19 7.12 -10.79
C LEU A 61 20.44 6.93 -9.29
N VAL A 62 21.26 7.79 -8.67
CA VAL A 62 21.48 7.77 -7.22
C VAL A 62 20.19 8.10 -6.47
N ILE A 63 19.44 9.12 -6.89
CA ILE A 63 18.13 9.45 -6.31
C ILE A 63 17.17 8.27 -6.43
N TYR A 64 16.99 7.70 -7.63
CA TYR A 64 16.06 6.59 -7.80
C TYR A 64 16.44 5.38 -6.93
N ARG A 65 17.73 5.14 -6.70
CA ARG A 65 18.18 4.09 -5.78
C ARG A 65 17.97 4.42 -4.31
N THR A 66 17.89 5.69 -3.90
CA THR A 66 17.82 6.10 -2.48
C THR A 66 16.41 6.40 -1.96
N GLN A 67 15.43 6.71 -2.81
CA GLN A 67 14.15 7.27 -2.37
C GLN A 67 13.21 6.31 -1.61
N GLY A 68 13.19 5.00 -1.92
CA GLY A 68 12.20 4.09 -1.32
C GLY A 68 12.41 3.82 0.18
N TYR A 69 13.64 3.47 0.55
CA TYR A 69 13.94 2.92 1.87
C TYR A 69 13.85 3.94 3.01
N ALA A 70 14.34 5.16 2.78
CA ALA A 70 14.28 6.21 3.80
C ALA A 70 12.83 6.60 4.12
N PHE A 71 11.96 6.59 3.12
CA PHE A 71 10.53 6.85 3.30
C PHE A 71 9.85 5.72 4.07
N GLN A 72 10.09 4.46 3.67
CA GLN A 72 9.56 3.28 4.37
C GLN A 72 9.99 3.25 5.85
N GLN A 73 11.26 3.55 6.14
CA GLN A 73 11.74 3.64 7.52
C GLN A 73 10.98 4.71 8.32
N SER A 74 10.77 5.90 7.74
CA SER A 74 10.05 6.97 8.44
C SER A 74 8.60 6.58 8.72
N THR A 75 7.95 5.88 7.79
CA THR A 75 6.58 5.38 7.97
C THR A 75 6.54 4.35 9.10
N ALA A 76 7.43 3.35 9.09
CA ALA A 76 7.52 2.33 10.14
C ALA A 76 7.75 2.93 11.54
N ILE A 77 8.62 3.94 11.64
CA ILE A 77 8.87 4.66 12.91
C ILE A 77 7.60 5.40 13.38
N ASN A 78 6.89 6.08 12.49
CA ASN A 78 5.68 6.83 12.85
C ASN A 78 4.53 5.91 13.26
N GLU A 79 4.37 4.79 12.58
CA GLU A 79 3.42 3.74 12.95
C GLU A 79 3.73 3.17 14.33
N ALA A 80 4.99 2.84 14.61
CA ALA A 80 5.41 2.36 15.93
C ALA A 80 5.14 3.36 17.06
N ARG A 81 5.43 4.65 16.83
CA ARG A 81 5.12 5.70 17.81
C ARG A 81 3.63 5.73 18.15
N LYS A 82 2.77 5.76 17.12
CA LYS A 82 1.31 5.74 17.29
C LYS A 82 0.82 4.45 17.96
N GLY A 83 1.39 3.31 17.57
CA GLY A 83 1.09 2.01 18.16
C GLY A 83 1.41 1.96 19.65
N ILE A 84 2.60 2.42 20.07
CA ILE A 84 2.97 2.52 21.47
C ILE A 84 2.07 3.52 22.21
N GLU A 85 1.82 4.70 21.67
CA GLU A 85 0.97 5.71 22.32
C GLU A 85 -0.44 5.16 22.58
N THR A 86 -1.00 4.44 21.61
CA THR A 86 -2.29 3.76 21.71
C THR A 86 -2.28 2.71 22.82
N MET A 87 -1.28 1.83 22.80
CA MET A 87 -1.07 0.82 23.84
C MET A 87 -0.95 1.43 25.24
N VAL A 88 -0.10 2.44 25.41
CA VAL A 88 0.11 3.11 26.70
C VAL A 88 -1.20 3.71 27.22
N LYS A 89 -2.02 4.31 26.34
CA LYS A 89 -3.32 4.86 26.71
C LYS A 89 -4.28 3.76 27.17
N GLU A 90 -4.42 2.69 26.40
CA GLU A 90 -5.34 1.59 26.71
C GLU A 90 -4.94 0.87 28.01
N ILE A 91 -3.64 0.63 28.21
CA ILE A 91 -3.14 0.02 29.45
C ILE A 91 -3.44 0.88 30.68
N ARG A 92 -3.40 2.23 30.55
CA ARG A 92 -3.77 3.15 31.63
C ARG A 92 -5.26 3.16 31.95
N GLU A 93 -6.09 2.76 30.99
CA GLU A 93 -7.56 2.68 31.11
C GLU A 93 -8.05 1.26 31.42
N ALA A 94 -7.13 0.31 31.65
CA ALA A 94 -7.43 -1.08 31.93
C ALA A 94 -8.34 -1.26 33.17
N LYS A 95 -9.23 -2.26 33.10
CA LYS A 95 -10.29 -2.59 34.07
C LYS A 95 -10.37 -4.11 34.23
N THR A 96 -11.17 -4.59 35.18
CA THR A 96 -11.50 -6.03 35.29
C THR A 96 -12.43 -6.45 34.17
N GLY A 97 -12.27 -7.67 33.64
CA GLY A 97 -13.12 -8.20 32.56
C GLY A 97 -14.56 -8.46 33.01
N ASP A 98 -15.50 -8.49 32.05
CA ASP A 98 -16.94 -8.71 32.32
C ASP A 98 -17.25 -10.11 32.87
N ASN A 99 -16.33 -11.06 32.66
CA ASN A 99 -16.40 -12.41 33.21
C ASN A 99 -15.81 -12.53 34.62
N GLY A 100 -15.38 -11.42 35.23
CA GLY A 100 -14.71 -11.38 36.53
C GLY A 100 -13.19 -11.60 36.48
N SER A 101 -12.57 -11.59 35.30
CA SER A 101 -11.12 -11.73 35.16
C SER A 101 -10.37 -10.53 35.72
N TYR A 102 -9.17 -10.79 36.25
CA TYR A 102 -8.25 -9.76 36.72
C TYR A 102 -7.79 -8.85 35.58
N LEU A 103 -7.38 -7.63 35.92
CA LEU A 103 -7.01 -6.57 34.97
C LEU A 103 -5.89 -6.99 34.01
N ILE A 104 -4.89 -7.74 34.48
CA ILE A 104 -3.82 -8.32 33.66
C ILE A 104 -4.01 -9.84 33.65
N GLU A 105 -4.17 -10.41 32.47
CA GLU A 105 -4.26 -11.86 32.28
C GLU A 105 -2.87 -12.48 32.08
N LYS A 106 -2.02 -11.82 31.27
CA LYS A 106 -0.71 -12.35 30.87
C LYS A 106 0.33 -11.25 30.70
N ALA A 107 1.56 -11.51 31.15
CA ALA A 107 2.68 -10.57 31.10
C ALA A 107 4.00 -11.29 30.75
N ASP A 108 4.09 -11.76 29.51
CA ASP A 108 5.27 -12.40 28.95
C ASP A 108 6.20 -11.37 28.30
N ASP A 109 7.41 -11.80 27.96
CA ASP A 109 8.45 -10.95 27.35
C ASP A 109 8.03 -10.32 26.01
N ASN A 110 7.21 -11.04 25.23
CA ASN A 110 6.77 -10.67 23.89
C ASN A 110 5.25 -10.65 23.72
N GLU A 111 4.51 -10.82 24.81
CA GLU A 111 3.05 -10.90 24.79
C GLU A 111 2.49 -10.35 26.10
N PHE A 112 1.56 -9.40 25.99
CA PHE A 112 0.89 -8.77 27.11
C PHE A 112 -0.61 -8.77 26.88
N ILE A 113 -1.37 -9.27 27.85
CA ILE A 113 -2.83 -9.44 27.76
C ILE A 113 -3.47 -8.79 28.97
N PHE A 114 -4.42 -7.91 28.71
CA PHE A 114 -5.17 -7.18 29.73
C PHE A 114 -6.60 -6.93 29.26
N TYR A 115 -7.45 -6.49 30.19
CA TYR A 115 -8.83 -6.14 29.90
C TYR A 115 -9.03 -4.63 29.97
N SER A 116 -9.75 -4.07 29.01
CA SER A 116 -10.07 -2.64 28.96
C SER A 116 -11.24 -2.40 28.04
N ASP A 117 -12.04 -1.41 28.39
CA ASP A 117 -13.06 -0.80 27.56
C ASP A 117 -12.37 0.21 26.62
N ILE A 118 -12.03 -0.23 25.39
CA ILE A 118 -11.20 0.55 24.45
C ILE A 118 -12.02 1.52 23.60
N ASP A 119 -13.30 1.25 23.37
CA ASP A 119 -14.19 2.05 22.52
C ASP A 119 -15.27 2.82 23.29
N LYS A 120 -15.34 2.65 24.63
CA LYS A 120 -16.20 3.41 25.54
C LYS A 120 -17.68 3.11 25.38
N ASP A 121 -18.01 1.90 24.93
CA ASP A 121 -19.39 1.43 24.81
C ASP A 121 -19.94 0.79 26.09
N GLY A 122 -19.06 0.48 27.04
CA GLY A 122 -19.39 -0.10 28.35
C GLY A 122 -19.24 -1.62 28.42
N GLU A 123 -18.89 -2.28 27.32
CA GLU A 123 -18.36 -3.64 27.32
C GLU A 123 -16.85 -3.61 27.61
N ILE A 124 -16.31 -4.72 28.14
CA ILE A 124 -14.88 -4.81 28.45
C ILE A 124 -14.23 -5.79 27.48
N GLU A 125 -13.34 -5.30 26.61
CA GLU A 125 -12.61 -6.13 25.66
C GLU A 125 -11.41 -6.82 26.32
N ARG A 126 -11.06 -8.00 25.80
CA ARG A 126 -9.76 -8.63 26.04
C ARG A 126 -8.78 -8.16 24.98
N VAL A 127 -7.74 -7.44 25.39
CA VAL A 127 -6.74 -6.83 24.51
C VAL A 127 -5.40 -7.56 24.66
N ARG A 128 -4.81 -7.93 23.52
CA ARG A 128 -3.55 -8.65 23.43
C ARG A 128 -2.56 -7.88 22.58
N TYR A 129 -1.44 -7.47 23.16
CA TYR A 129 -0.31 -6.92 22.44
C TYR A 129 0.79 -7.97 22.32
N PHE A 130 1.29 -8.21 21.12
CA PHE A 130 2.29 -9.26 20.91
C PHE A 130 3.21 -8.96 19.73
N LEU A 131 4.42 -9.52 19.79
CA LEU A 131 5.24 -9.67 18.59
C LEU A 131 4.83 -10.92 17.84
N GLY A 132 4.32 -10.73 16.63
CA GLY A 132 3.95 -11.81 15.73
C GLY A 132 4.72 -11.72 14.43
N GLY A 133 5.38 -12.81 14.02
CA GLY A 133 6.11 -12.87 12.76
C GLY A 133 5.23 -13.00 11.53
N SER A 134 3.89 -13.09 11.65
CA SER A 134 3.04 -13.29 10.48
C SER A 134 2.69 -11.96 9.79
N SER A 135 2.98 -11.76 8.52
CA SER A 135 2.38 -10.70 7.72
C SER A 135 1.23 -11.29 6.90
N SER A 136 0.18 -10.50 6.64
CA SER A 136 -0.88 -10.85 5.70
C SER A 136 -1.03 -9.71 4.71
N ALA A 137 -1.01 -10.00 3.42
CA ALA A 137 -1.11 -8.99 2.38
C ALA A 137 -1.94 -9.48 1.19
N THR A 138 -2.41 -8.52 0.40
CA THR A 138 -3.22 -8.77 -0.80
C THR A 138 -2.66 -7.96 -1.98
N SER A 139 -2.75 -8.51 -3.18
CA SER A 139 -2.36 -7.87 -4.43
C SER A 139 -3.36 -8.25 -5.52
N THR A 140 -3.73 -7.29 -6.36
CA THR A 140 -4.72 -7.48 -7.43
C THR A 140 -4.06 -7.13 -8.76
N GLU A 141 -4.19 -8.03 -9.73
CA GLU A 141 -3.76 -7.81 -11.11
C GLU A 141 -4.91 -8.18 -12.07
N GLU A 142 -4.99 -7.48 -13.20
CA GLU A 142 -6.05 -7.67 -14.21
C GLU A 142 -5.44 -7.84 -15.60
N CYS A 143 -6.08 -8.64 -16.44
CA CYS A 143 -5.72 -8.79 -17.85
C CYS A 143 -6.94 -8.84 -18.77
N VAL A 144 -6.71 -8.57 -20.05
CA VAL A 144 -7.76 -8.44 -21.08
C VAL A 144 -7.35 -9.23 -22.33
N SER A 145 -8.33 -9.88 -22.97
CA SER A 145 -8.23 -10.50 -24.30
C SER A 145 -9.17 -9.78 -25.28
N TYR A 146 -8.70 -9.55 -26.51
CA TYR A 146 -9.44 -8.86 -27.58
C TYR A 146 -9.68 -9.74 -28.82
N SER A 147 -9.36 -11.04 -28.72
CA SER A 147 -9.64 -12.02 -29.77
C SER A 147 -10.85 -12.86 -29.39
N ASP A 148 -11.57 -13.44 -30.35
CA ASP A 148 -12.55 -14.50 -30.04
C ASP A 148 -11.84 -15.65 -29.31
N GLY A 149 -12.32 -15.98 -28.12
CA GLY A 149 -11.60 -16.75 -27.13
C GLY A 149 -10.24 -16.15 -26.77
N GLY A 150 -9.27 -17.01 -26.52
CA GLY A 150 -7.89 -16.60 -26.33
C GLY A 150 -7.54 -16.29 -24.88
N THR A 151 -6.28 -15.93 -24.70
CA THR A 151 -5.62 -16.00 -23.40
C THR A 151 -5.16 -14.65 -22.91
N CYS A 152 -5.26 -14.41 -21.61
CA CYS A 152 -4.55 -13.32 -20.96
C CYS A 152 -3.84 -13.82 -19.70
N ALA A 153 -2.70 -13.23 -19.36
CA ALA A 153 -1.87 -13.67 -18.26
C ALA A 153 -1.33 -12.51 -17.43
N VAL A 154 -1.13 -12.76 -16.13
CA VAL A 154 -0.51 -11.84 -15.16
C VAL A 154 0.58 -12.56 -14.40
N ASN A 155 1.53 -11.82 -13.83
CA ASN A 155 2.62 -12.40 -13.05
C ASN A 155 2.85 -11.62 -11.75
N PHE A 156 2.72 -12.31 -10.63
CA PHE A 156 3.10 -11.79 -9.31
C PHE A 156 4.55 -12.18 -9.04
N SER A 157 5.38 -11.21 -8.66
CA SER A 157 6.79 -11.48 -8.35
C SER A 157 7.26 -10.68 -7.15
N ASN A 158 8.15 -11.27 -6.35
CA ASN A 158 8.72 -10.64 -5.15
C ASN A 158 7.63 -10.14 -4.16
N PHE A 159 6.52 -10.85 -4.06
CA PHE A 159 5.36 -10.43 -3.27
C PHE A 159 5.49 -10.79 -1.79
N PHE A 160 6.37 -11.73 -1.42
CA PHE A 160 6.67 -12.04 -0.02
C PHE A 160 8.18 -12.00 0.25
N SER A 161 8.56 -11.88 1.53
CA SER A 161 9.95 -11.73 1.99
C SER A 161 10.32 -12.63 3.19
N GLY A 162 9.33 -13.26 3.83
CA GLY A 162 9.47 -14.27 4.87
C GLY A 162 9.24 -15.70 4.36
N SER A 163 8.80 -16.57 5.25
CA SER A 163 8.40 -17.95 4.95
C SER A 163 6.91 -17.99 4.66
N LEU A 164 6.50 -18.38 3.45
CA LEU A 164 5.10 -18.40 3.05
C LEU A 164 4.29 -19.42 3.89
N GLU A 165 3.32 -18.94 4.66
CA GLU A 165 2.42 -19.77 5.47
C GLU A 165 1.16 -20.16 4.70
N THR A 166 0.53 -19.20 4.01
CA THR A 166 -0.65 -19.44 3.16
C THR A 166 -0.57 -18.57 1.92
N ALA A 167 -1.13 -19.04 0.80
CA ALA A 167 -1.40 -18.21 -0.37
C ALA A 167 -2.66 -18.70 -1.07
N LYS A 168 -3.58 -17.79 -1.34
CA LYS A 168 -4.84 -18.05 -2.02
C LYS A 168 -5.01 -17.06 -3.16
N ILE A 169 -5.40 -17.57 -4.31
CA ILE A 169 -5.77 -16.73 -5.46
C ILE A 169 -7.27 -16.80 -5.63
N THR A 170 -7.91 -15.63 -5.76
CA THR A 170 -9.31 -15.52 -6.12
C THR A 170 -9.41 -14.95 -7.52
N THR A 171 -9.99 -15.71 -8.44
CA THR A 171 -10.13 -15.33 -9.84
C THR A 171 -11.57 -14.91 -10.11
N SER A 172 -11.77 -13.89 -10.92
CA SER A 172 -13.09 -13.52 -11.43
C SER A 172 -12.94 -13.07 -12.88
N VAL A 173 -13.93 -13.36 -13.70
CA VAL A 173 -13.91 -13.03 -15.12
C VAL A 173 -15.10 -12.16 -15.49
N GLU A 174 -14.97 -11.46 -16.59
CA GLU A 174 -15.99 -10.58 -17.15
C GLU A 174 -15.86 -10.62 -18.67
N GLY A 175 -16.96 -10.71 -19.40
CA GLY A 175 -16.92 -10.94 -20.85
C GLY A 175 -18.19 -11.61 -21.35
N ASP A 176 -18.10 -12.19 -22.54
CA ASP A 176 -19.20 -12.89 -23.21
C ASP A 176 -19.32 -14.34 -22.70
N PHE A 177 -20.00 -14.52 -21.56
CA PHE A 177 -20.08 -15.78 -20.81
C PHE A 177 -21.52 -16.27 -20.51
N GLY A 178 -22.52 -15.77 -21.21
CA GLY A 178 -23.93 -16.07 -21.00
C GLY A 178 -24.39 -17.40 -21.60
N ALA A 179 -23.58 -18.06 -22.43
CA ALA A 179 -23.89 -19.36 -23.02
C ALA A 179 -23.21 -20.53 -22.28
N SER A 180 -23.87 -21.70 -22.30
CA SER A 180 -23.40 -22.94 -21.64
C SER A 180 -22.06 -23.51 -22.13
N ASN A 181 -21.55 -22.98 -23.24
CA ASN A 181 -20.31 -23.38 -23.89
C ASN A 181 -19.25 -22.26 -23.86
N GLU A 182 -19.52 -21.19 -23.12
CA GLU A 182 -18.58 -20.10 -22.85
C GLU A 182 -18.02 -20.27 -21.44
N TYR A 183 -16.71 -20.34 -21.34
CA TYR A 183 -16.03 -20.51 -20.06
C TYR A 183 -14.58 -20.05 -20.18
N ALA A 184 -13.95 -19.82 -19.03
CA ALA A 184 -12.54 -19.50 -18.94
C ALA A 184 -11.81 -20.55 -18.11
N ASP A 185 -10.84 -21.25 -18.71
CA ASP A 185 -9.93 -22.13 -18.00
C ASP A 185 -8.83 -21.32 -17.32
N ILE A 186 -8.63 -21.57 -16.03
CA ILE A 186 -7.66 -20.88 -15.20
C ILE A 186 -6.46 -21.79 -14.96
N PHE A 187 -5.27 -21.27 -15.23
CA PHE A 187 -3.99 -21.93 -15.03
C PHE A 187 -3.14 -21.18 -14.00
N THR A 188 -2.50 -21.93 -13.10
CA THR A 188 -1.51 -21.44 -12.13
C THR A 188 -0.17 -22.11 -12.43
N ASP A 189 0.86 -21.33 -12.75
CA ASP A 189 2.20 -21.81 -13.17
C ASP A 189 2.16 -22.92 -14.24
N GLY A 190 1.23 -22.80 -15.18
CA GLY A 190 1.03 -23.77 -16.27
C GLY A 190 0.22 -25.02 -15.88
N GLY A 191 -0.22 -25.17 -14.64
CA GLY A 191 -1.14 -26.21 -14.19
C GLY A 191 -2.60 -25.77 -14.25
N SER A 192 -3.50 -26.62 -14.77
CA SER A 192 -4.94 -26.33 -14.77
C SER A 192 -5.49 -26.33 -13.35
N SER A 193 -6.13 -25.23 -12.94
CA SER A 193 -6.61 -25.00 -11.57
C SER A 193 -8.14 -25.12 -11.48
N GLY A 194 -8.85 -24.65 -12.49
CA GLY A 194 -10.30 -24.75 -12.56
C GLY A 194 -10.88 -23.98 -13.74
N GLN A 195 -12.19 -24.09 -13.93
CA GLN A 195 -12.91 -23.51 -15.05
C GLN A 195 -14.00 -22.59 -14.53
N SER A 196 -13.97 -21.33 -14.96
CA SER A 196 -14.90 -20.28 -14.57
C SER A 196 -16.05 -20.14 -15.56
N CYS A 197 -17.19 -19.64 -15.08
CA CYS A 197 -18.35 -19.24 -15.89
C CYS A 197 -19.05 -20.31 -16.74
N GLN A 198 -18.98 -21.60 -16.40
CA GLN A 198 -19.64 -22.67 -17.18
C GLN A 198 -21.14 -22.46 -17.51
N ASN A 199 -21.96 -21.94 -16.59
CA ASN A 199 -23.42 -21.69 -16.78
C ASN A 199 -23.99 -20.57 -15.90
N ASN A 200 -23.15 -19.81 -15.19
CA ASN A 200 -23.57 -18.92 -14.10
C ASN A 200 -23.14 -17.46 -14.31
N CYS A 201 -22.79 -17.10 -15.54
CA CYS A 201 -22.37 -15.76 -15.92
C CYS A 201 -23.29 -15.25 -17.02
N ASP A 202 -23.28 -13.94 -17.24
CA ASP A 202 -24.12 -13.28 -18.23
C ASP A 202 -23.22 -12.72 -19.34
N ASP A 203 -23.77 -12.61 -20.55
CA ASP A 203 -23.09 -11.93 -21.65
C ASP A 203 -22.86 -10.48 -21.25
N CYS A 204 -21.60 -10.07 -21.28
CA CYS A 204 -21.29 -8.66 -21.38
C CYS A 204 -21.87 -7.83 -20.20
N ALA A 205 -21.83 -8.41 -19.00
CA ALA A 205 -22.49 -7.89 -17.80
C ALA A 205 -21.89 -6.58 -17.25
N GLY A 206 -20.64 -6.26 -17.59
CA GLY A 206 -19.88 -5.16 -16.98
C GLY A 206 -19.60 -5.34 -15.49
N LEU A 207 -19.72 -6.58 -14.99
CA LEU A 207 -19.51 -6.97 -13.60
C LEU A 207 -18.62 -8.22 -13.56
N TRP A 208 -17.76 -8.31 -12.54
CA TRP A 208 -16.95 -9.50 -12.30
C TRP A 208 -17.83 -10.67 -11.82
N GLN A 209 -17.77 -11.79 -12.54
CA GLN A 209 -18.55 -13.01 -12.28
C GLN A 209 -17.63 -14.24 -12.24
N GLY A 210 -18.21 -15.41 -11.99
CA GLY A 210 -17.48 -16.69 -12.05
C GLY A 210 -16.35 -16.81 -11.02
N GLN A 211 -16.57 -16.29 -9.81
CA GLN A 211 -15.54 -16.28 -8.77
C GLN A 211 -15.08 -17.69 -8.39
N LEU A 212 -13.79 -17.95 -8.46
CA LEU A 212 -13.16 -19.19 -7.99
C LEU A 212 -12.01 -18.85 -7.04
N THR A 213 -11.78 -19.67 -6.02
CA THR A 213 -10.67 -19.50 -5.10
C THR A 213 -9.85 -20.77 -5.03
N PHE A 214 -8.54 -20.65 -5.21
CA PHE A 214 -7.59 -21.77 -5.20
C PHE A 214 -6.48 -21.54 -4.16
N ASP A 215 -6.02 -22.62 -3.52
CA ASP A 215 -4.79 -22.60 -2.72
C ASP A 215 -3.59 -22.73 -3.65
N VAL A 216 -2.73 -21.72 -3.62
CA VAL A 216 -1.54 -21.60 -4.49
C VAL A 216 -0.25 -21.56 -3.70
N LYS A 217 -0.28 -21.98 -2.41
CA LYS A 217 0.91 -21.95 -1.55
C LYS A 217 2.11 -22.64 -2.19
N ASN A 218 1.92 -23.84 -2.75
CA ASN A 218 3.02 -24.66 -3.26
C ASN A 218 3.60 -24.10 -4.56
N GLN A 219 2.74 -23.54 -5.42
CA GLN A 219 3.10 -22.90 -6.67
C GLN A 219 3.92 -21.65 -6.39
N ALA A 220 3.47 -20.83 -5.43
CA ALA A 220 4.06 -19.54 -5.17
C ALA A 220 5.33 -19.57 -4.27
N LEU A 221 5.88 -20.74 -3.91
CA LEU A 221 7.04 -20.86 -3.00
C LEU A 221 8.33 -20.24 -3.55
N ASP A 222 8.45 -20.12 -4.87
CA ASP A 222 9.60 -19.52 -5.54
C ASP A 222 9.51 -17.98 -5.62
N ASN A 223 8.51 -17.38 -4.97
CA ASN A 223 8.23 -15.94 -4.99
C ASN A 223 7.88 -15.40 -6.37
N ASN A 224 7.37 -16.28 -7.22
CA ASN A 224 6.81 -15.99 -8.51
C ASN A 224 5.48 -16.75 -8.64
N LEU A 225 4.49 -16.17 -9.32
CA LEU A 225 3.23 -16.85 -9.57
C LEU A 225 2.63 -16.31 -10.86
N THR A 226 2.62 -17.14 -11.90
CA THR A 226 2.07 -16.84 -13.21
C THR A 226 0.65 -17.37 -13.31
N LEU A 227 -0.30 -16.49 -13.63
CA LEU A 227 -1.70 -16.82 -13.83
C LEU A 227 -2.05 -16.62 -15.29
N LEU A 228 -2.81 -17.55 -15.85
CA LEU A 228 -3.34 -17.45 -17.22
C LEU A 228 -4.82 -17.81 -17.20
N ALA A 229 -5.64 -16.96 -17.81
CA ALA A 229 -7.02 -17.28 -18.16
C ALA A 229 -7.08 -17.57 -19.66
N ASP A 230 -7.69 -18.68 -20.04
CA ASP A 230 -7.91 -19.10 -21.43
C ASP A 230 -9.41 -19.23 -21.69
N ALA A 231 -9.95 -18.30 -22.47
CA ALA A 231 -11.35 -18.29 -22.83
C ALA A 231 -11.62 -19.30 -23.95
N SER A 232 -12.70 -20.07 -23.81
CA SER A 232 -13.18 -20.96 -24.87
C SER A 232 -13.41 -20.17 -26.17
N SER A 233 -13.28 -20.82 -27.32
CA SER A 233 -13.46 -20.19 -28.64
C SER A 233 -14.88 -19.71 -28.95
N ARG A 234 -15.76 -19.70 -27.95
CA ARG A 234 -17.16 -19.26 -28.01
C ARG A 234 -17.37 -17.92 -27.32
N VAL A 235 -16.38 -17.46 -26.55
CA VAL A 235 -16.38 -16.15 -25.91
C VAL A 235 -15.98 -15.15 -26.98
N ASP A 236 -16.95 -14.50 -27.61
CA ASP A 236 -16.71 -13.65 -28.76
C ASP A 236 -16.26 -12.25 -28.30
N SER A 237 -15.47 -11.55 -29.12
CA SER A 237 -14.95 -10.22 -28.78
C SER A 237 -15.98 -9.11 -29.00
N ILE A 238 -17.14 -9.18 -28.33
CA ILE A 238 -18.30 -8.31 -28.59
C ILE A 238 -18.51 -7.23 -27.53
N CYS A 239 -17.89 -7.37 -26.35
CA CYS A 239 -18.12 -6.47 -25.23
C CYS A 239 -17.42 -5.12 -25.47
N ASP A 240 -18.18 -4.01 -25.42
CA ASP A 240 -17.74 -2.68 -25.88
C ASP A 240 -17.99 -1.56 -24.84
N TRP A 241 -17.64 -1.81 -23.57
CA TRP A 241 -17.56 -0.76 -22.54
C TRP A 241 -16.19 -0.76 -21.87
N ILE A 242 -15.68 0.44 -21.61
CA ILE A 242 -14.35 0.73 -21.03
C ILE A 242 -13.21 0.27 -21.94
N GLU A 243 -13.13 -1.02 -22.21
CA GLU A 243 -12.23 -1.66 -23.17
C GLU A 243 -13.02 -2.05 -24.43
N PRO A 244 -12.71 -1.49 -25.61
CA PRO A 244 -13.51 -1.74 -26.80
C PRO A 244 -13.25 -3.14 -27.40
N ASN A 245 -14.31 -3.85 -27.76
CA ASN A 245 -14.29 -5.18 -28.40
C ASN A 245 -13.41 -6.20 -27.66
N HIS A 246 -13.53 -6.30 -26.34
CA HIS A 246 -12.87 -7.36 -25.59
C HIS A 246 -13.75 -8.62 -25.55
N SER A 247 -13.12 -9.79 -25.51
CA SER A 247 -13.80 -11.07 -25.32
C SER A 247 -13.88 -11.43 -23.85
N MET A 248 -12.75 -11.32 -23.15
CA MET A 248 -12.63 -11.65 -21.74
C MET A 248 -11.72 -10.65 -21.03
N LYS A 249 -12.12 -10.31 -19.82
CA LYS A 249 -11.29 -9.73 -18.78
C LYS A 249 -11.18 -10.72 -17.64
N ALA A 250 -10.00 -10.81 -17.03
CA ALA A 250 -9.76 -11.64 -15.86
C ALA A 250 -9.09 -10.82 -14.78
N LYS A 251 -9.60 -10.93 -13.56
CA LYS A 251 -9.05 -10.33 -12.35
C LYS A 251 -8.55 -11.41 -11.41
N PHE A 252 -7.36 -11.20 -10.87
CA PHE A 252 -6.66 -12.11 -9.98
C PHE A 252 -6.35 -11.38 -8.68
N ASP A 253 -7.05 -11.75 -7.61
CA ASP A 253 -6.87 -11.23 -6.25
C ASP A 253 -6.03 -12.24 -5.44
N LEU A 254 -4.74 -11.99 -5.31
CA LEU A 254 -3.79 -12.80 -4.54
C LEU A 254 -3.83 -12.36 -3.07
N ALA A 255 -4.01 -13.29 -2.15
CA ALA A 255 -3.94 -13.07 -0.71
C ALA A 255 -2.97 -14.08 -0.09
N TRP A 256 -1.98 -13.62 0.66
CA TRP A 256 -1.01 -14.50 1.30
C TRP A 256 -0.76 -14.11 2.76
N THR A 257 -0.26 -15.08 3.50
CA THR A 257 0.33 -14.86 4.81
C THR A 257 1.74 -15.45 4.83
N GLU A 258 2.70 -14.74 5.40
CA GLU A 258 4.09 -15.18 5.55
C GLU A 258 4.52 -15.07 7.00
N THR A 259 5.41 -15.92 7.47
CA THR A 259 6.08 -15.79 8.77
C THR A 259 7.53 -15.38 8.59
N PHE A 260 7.95 -14.37 9.32
CA PHE A 260 9.35 -14.02 9.42
C PHE A 260 10.04 -14.93 10.42
N SER A 261 11.23 -15.46 10.07
CA SER A 261 12.08 -16.16 11.03
C SER A 261 12.55 -15.21 12.13
N SER A 262 12.78 -15.77 13.33
CA SER A 262 13.18 -15.08 14.57
C SER A 262 14.07 -13.85 14.32
N GLY A 263 13.49 -12.65 14.48
CA GLY A 263 14.21 -11.38 14.37
C GLY A 263 13.54 -10.33 13.50
N GLN A 264 12.49 -10.66 12.74
CA GLN A 264 11.55 -9.67 12.20
C GLN A 264 10.15 -10.07 12.67
N THR A 265 9.46 -9.13 13.27
CA THR A 265 8.14 -9.33 13.85
C THR A 265 7.34 -8.07 13.63
N ASP A 266 6.05 -8.22 13.39
CA ASP A 266 5.12 -7.12 13.45
C ASP A 266 4.68 -6.96 14.90
N PHE A 267 4.63 -5.73 15.37
CA PHE A 267 3.98 -5.41 16.63
C PHE A 267 2.49 -5.31 16.36
N LYS A 268 1.72 -6.22 16.98
CA LYS A 268 0.30 -6.42 16.71
C LYS A 268 -0.55 -6.20 17.94
N LYS A 269 -1.81 -5.85 17.69
CA LYS A 269 -2.90 -5.77 18.66
C LYS A 269 -4.02 -6.72 18.25
N GLY A 270 -4.36 -7.65 19.12
CA GLY A 270 -5.57 -8.46 19.08
C GLY A 270 -6.64 -7.92 20.03
N VAL A 271 -7.90 -7.96 19.60
CA VAL A 271 -9.07 -7.55 20.40
C VAL A 271 -10.13 -8.64 20.31
N ILE A 272 -10.68 -9.04 21.45
CA ILE A 272 -11.83 -9.94 21.56
C ILE A 272 -12.91 -9.23 22.36
N ASN A 273 -14.07 -9.03 21.75
CA ASN A 273 -15.26 -8.52 22.44
C ASN A 273 -15.87 -9.62 23.31
N PRO A 274 -16.46 -9.28 24.46
CA PRO A 274 -17.17 -10.26 25.29
C PRO A 274 -18.37 -10.84 24.53
N SER A 275 -18.68 -12.11 24.79
CA SER A 275 -19.82 -12.79 24.16
C SER A 275 -20.53 -13.72 25.13
N GLY A 276 -21.86 -13.79 25.06
CA GLY A 276 -22.69 -14.65 25.89
C GLY A 276 -22.95 -14.15 27.32
N PHE A 277 -23.76 -14.90 28.07
CA PHE A 277 -24.05 -14.65 29.49
C PHE A 277 -23.87 -15.97 30.28
N PRO A 278 -22.86 -16.09 31.18
CA PRO A 278 -21.84 -15.09 31.52
C PRO A 278 -20.91 -14.77 30.33
N ALA A 279 -20.28 -13.59 30.36
CA ALA A 279 -19.39 -13.14 29.30
C ALA A 279 -18.21 -14.11 29.09
N SER A 280 -17.86 -14.34 27.82
CA SER A 280 -16.77 -15.20 27.39
C SER A 280 -15.94 -14.54 26.29
N TYR A 281 -14.62 -14.76 26.35
CA TYR A 281 -13.63 -14.23 25.41
C TYR A 281 -13.02 -15.38 24.61
N LEU A 282 -13.67 -15.73 23.51
CA LEU A 282 -13.28 -16.86 22.67
C LEU A 282 -12.12 -16.47 21.73
N PRO A 283 -10.96 -17.17 21.73
CA PRO A 283 -9.81 -16.84 20.88
C PRO A 283 -10.11 -16.80 19.38
N GLU A 284 -11.07 -17.61 18.91
CA GLU A 284 -11.52 -17.62 17.52
C GLU A 284 -12.17 -16.30 17.06
N ASN A 285 -12.60 -15.44 17.99
CA ASN A 285 -13.17 -14.13 17.72
C ASN A 285 -12.12 -13.01 17.74
N GLU A 286 -10.83 -13.34 17.88
CA GLU A 286 -9.74 -12.36 17.95
C GLU A 286 -9.57 -11.61 16.62
N LYS A 287 -9.80 -10.30 16.67
CA LYS A 287 -9.52 -9.39 15.55
C LYS A 287 -8.13 -8.81 15.73
N THR A 288 -7.19 -9.18 14.85
CA THR A 288 -5.81 -8.68 14.89
C THR A 288 -5.59 -7.50 13.95
N SER A 289 -4.84 -6.51 14.42
CA SER A 289 -4.38 -5.34 13.68
C SER A 289 -2.86 -5.19 13.82
N VAL A 290 -2.19 -4.78 12.75
CA VAL A 290 -0.76 -4.47 12.76
C VAL A 290 -0.58 -3.02 13.19
N LEU A 291 0.17 -2.79 14.26
CA LEU A 291 0.47 -1.45 14.76
C LEU A 291 1.81 -0.92 14.25
N SER A 292 2.77 -1.82 14.01
CA SER A 292 4.06 -1.46 13.44
C SER A 292 4.69 -2.66 12.75
N GLN A 293 5.26 -2.40 11.58
CA GLN A 293 6.04 -3.37 10.81
C GLN A 293 7.53 -3.22 11.08
N TYR A 294 8.30 -4.24 10.69
CA TYR A 294 9.77 -4.22 10.73
C TYR A 294 10.36 -4.10 12.14
N VAL A 295 9.68 -4.65 13.15
CA VAL A 295 10.22 -4.71 14.51
C VAL A 295 11.24 -5.84 14.58
N ARG A 296 12.48 -5.47 14.86
CA ARG A 296 13.65 -6.37 14.97
C ARG A 296 14.22 -6.37 16.37
N ASN A 297 13.40 -6.81 17.33
CA ASN A 297 13.83 -6.92 18.72
C ASN A 297 14.74 -8.13 18.94
N GLY A 298 15.99 -7.86 19.31
CA GLY A 298 16.91 -8.83 19.91
C GLY A 298 16.65 -9.09 21.42
N PRO A 299 16.26 -8.06 22.21
CA PRO A 299 15.74 -8.24 23.57
C PRO A 299 14.21 -8.29 23.62
N ALA A 300 13.65 -8.77 24.74
CA ALA A 300 12.21 -8.75 25.02
C ALA A 300 11.60 -7.34 24.80
N ILE A 301 10.41 -7.27 24.20
CA ILE A 301 9.73 -5.97 24.02
C ILE A 301 9.17 -5.42 25.31
N PHE A 302 8.72 -6.29 26.21
CA PHE A 302 8.14 -5.91 27.48
C PHE A 302 9.09 -6.24 28.62
N ARG A 303 9.34 -5.25 29.47
CA ARG A 303 10.05 -5.41 30.74
C ARG A 303 9.19 -4.88 31.86
N TYR A 304 9.17 -5.60 32.97
CA TYR A 304 8.24 -5.39 34.06
C TYR A 304 8.98 -4.99 35.32
N PHE A 305 8.50 -3.97 36.03
CA PHE A 305 9.15 -3.43 37.23
C PHE A 305 8.16 -3.29 38.40
N ASP A 306 8.63 -3.67 39.59
CA ASP A 306 7.90 -3.52 40.85
C ASP A 306 7.87 -2.05 41.32
N LYS A 307 7.17 -1.79 42.43
CA LYS A 307 7.06 -0.46 43.04
C LYS A 307 8.41 0.15 43.48
N ASN A 308 9.43 -0.67 43.65
CA ASN A 308 10.76 -0.27 44.09
C ASN A 308 11.72 -0.08 42.89
N GLY A 309 11.26 -0.35 41.68
CA GLY A 309 12.06 -0.28 40.45
C GLY A 309 12.88 -1.54 40.16
N ASN A 310 12.63 -2.66 40.85
CA ASN A 310 13.28 -3.93 40.55
C ASN A 310 12.57 -4.63 39.39
N GLU A 311 13.34 -5.26 38.51
CA GLU A 311 12.77 -6.01 37.39
C GLU A 311 12.13 -7.32 37.87
N VAL A 312 10.86 -7.53 37.51
CA VAL A 312 10.10 -8.74 37.83
C VAL A 312 10.31 -9.75 36.71
N GLN A 313 11.20 -10.72 36.92
CA GLN A 313 11.62 -11.63 35.85
C GLN A 313 10.78 -12.91 35.74
N SER A 314 9.97 -13.28 36.74
CA SER A 314 9.25 -14.56 36.78
C SER A 314 7.72 -14.41 36.74
N LEU A 315 7.06 -15.31 36.02
CA LEU A 315 5.63 -15.59 36.19
C LEU A 315 5.44 -16.52 37.39
N PRO A 316 4.36 -16.40 38.19
CA PRO A 316 3.19 -15.52 38.01
C PRO A 316 3.33 -14.12 38.64
N ALA A 317 4.50 -13.72 39.14
CA ALA A 317 4.68 -12.45 39.85
C ALA A 317 4.45 -11.21 38.95
N ARG A 318 4.67 -11.31 37.63
CA ARG A 318 4.54 -10.18 36.71
C ARG A 318 3.13 -9.56 36.68
N PRO A 319 2.02 -10.29 36.44
CA PRO A 319 0.68 -9.70 36.52
C PRO A 319 0.32 -9.07 37.87
N GLU A 320 0.90 -9.54 38.99
CA GLU A 320 0.51 -9.11 40.34
C GLU A 320 1.37 -7.96 40.89
N GLU A 321 2.68 -7.98 40.65
CA GLU A 321 3.64 -7.07 41.28
C GLU A 321 4.05 -5.89 40.38
N THR A 322 3.73 -5.95 39.08
CA THR A 322 4.13 -4.91 38.12
C THR A 322 3.41 -3.60 38.40
N THR A 323 4.19 -2.55 38.66
CA THR A 323 3.69 -1.16 38.72
C THR A 323 4.05 -0.37 37.48
N LEU A 324 5.16 -0.72 36.84
CA LEU A 324 5.68 -0.05 35.65
C LEU A 324 6.04 -1.11 34.61
N MET A 325 5.53 -0.94 33.39
CA MET A 325 5.96 -1.71 32.24
C MET A 325 6.73 -0.80 31.30
N ARG A 326 7.92 -1.23 30.89
CA ARG A 326 8.72 -0.60 29.85
C ARG A 326 8.54 -1.36 28.56
N VAL A 327 8.33 -0.63 27.48
CA VAL A 327 8.23 -1.15 26.14
C VAL A 327 9.38 -0.65 25.31
N ASN A 328 10.13 -1.57 24.69
CA ASN A 328 11.25 -1.27 23.82
C ASN A 328 11.01 -1.90 22.45
N LEU A 329 10.84 -1.07 21.42
CA LEU A 329 10.71 -1.49 20.03
C LEU A 329 11.95 -1.04 19.24
N ILE A 330 12.64 -1.97 18.62
CA ILE A 330 13.75 -1.74 17.69
C ILE A 330 13.21 -1.90 16.28
N ILE A 331 13.27 -0.84 15.47
CA ILE A 331 12.69 -0.81 14.13
C ILE A 331 13.82 -0.70 13.11
N ASN A 332 13.84 -1.62 12.15
CA ASN A 332 14.77 -1.54 11.04
C ASN A 332 14.17 -2.21 9.80
N VAL A 333 13.92 -1.43 8.75
CA VAL A 333 13.42 -1.94 7.46
C VAL A 333 14.44 -2.88 6.83
N ASP A 334 15.70 -2.47 6.72
CA ASP A 334 16.80 -3.27 6.13
C ASP A 334 18.12 -3.12 6.93
N PRO A 335 18.53 -4.13 7.72
CA PRO A 335 19.78 -4.09 8.48
C PRO A 335 21.05 -3.97 7.63
N ASN A 336 20.99 -4.35 6.36
CA ASN A 336 22.14 -4.29 5.47
C ASN A 336 22.29 -2.93 4.78
N ARG A 337 21.35 -2.01 5.03
CA ARG A 337 21.31 -0.71 4.37
C ARG A 337 20.96 0.40 5.37
N PRO A 338 21.66 1.54 5.37
CA PRO A 338 21.23 2.70 6.14
C PRO A 338 19.80 3.13 5.77
N PRO A 339 18.99 3.61 6.73
CA PRO A 339 19.35 3.95 8.12
C PRO A 339 19.45 2.73 9.06
N ASN A 340 20.28 2.87 10.10
CA ASN A 340 20.45 1.85 11.14
C ASN A 340 19.21 1.72 12.04
N ASN A 341 19.23 0.73 12.95
CA ASN A 341 18.19 0.50 13.96
C ASN A 341 17.71 1.80 14.63
N PHE A 342 16.40 1.99 14.63
CA PHE A 342 15.73 3.01 15.42
C PHE A 342 15.13 2.37 16.67
N THR A 343 15.57 2.79 17.86
CA THR A 343 15.04 2.29 19.14
C THR A 343 14.00 3.26 19.69
N LEU A 344 12.80 2.75 19.95
CA LEU A 344 11.71 3.45 20.61
C LEU A 344 11.50 2.85 22.00
N GLU A 345 11.62 3.68 23.03
CA GLU A 345 11.38 3.28 24.42
C GLU A 345 10.23 4.09 25.00
N SER A 346 9.32 3.43 25.71
CA SER A 346 8.21 4.07 26.40
C SER A 346 7.88 3.34 27.70
N ASP A 347 7.51 4.12 28.72
CA ASP A 347 7.14 3.62 30.04
C ASP A 347 5.63 3.81 30.27
N VAL A 348 4.97 2.79 30.82
CA VAL A 348 3.56 2.85 31.25
C VAL A 348 3.43 2.44 32.71
N GLN A 349 2.77 3.29 33.50
CA GLN A 349 2.38 2.98 34.86
C GLN A 349 1.00 2.33 34.87
N LEU A 350 0.90 1.18 35.53
CA LEU A 350 -0.35 0.44 35.72
C LEU A 350 -1.07 1.01 36.93
N ARG A 351 -2.33 1.43 36.74
CA ARG A 351 -3.02 2.35 37.67
C ARG A 351 -3.46 1.70 38.99
N ASN A 352 -3.42 0.37 39.11
CA ASN A 352 -4.11 -0.36 40.18
C ASN A 352 -3.25 -0.86 41.37
N LEU A 353 -2.10 -0.24 41.64
CA LEU A 353 -1.37 -0.45 42.89
C LEU A 353 -1.23 0.83 43.74
N LYS A 354 -2.25 1.72 43.71
CA LYS A 354 -2.44 2.69 44.80
C LYS A 354 -2.89 1.92 46.04
N THR A 355 -1.95 1.47 46.86
CA THR A 355 -2.24 1.28 48.28
C THR A 355 -2.61 2.66 48.82
N ASN A 356 -3.88 2.89 49.12
CA ASN A 356 -4.26 3.91 50.08
C ASN A 356 -3.59 3.49 51.40
N LEU A 357 -2.40 4.03 51.66
CA LEU A 357 -1.79 4.02 52.99
C LEU A 357 -2.46 5.10 53.84
#